data_AF-A0A357Z8E4-F1
#
_entry.id   AF-A0A357Z8E4-F1
#
_cell.length_a   1.000
_cell.length_b   1.000
_cell.length_c   1.000
_cell.angle_alpha   90.00
_cell.angle_beta   90.00
_cell.angle_gamma   90.00
#
_symmetry.space_group_name_H-M   'P 1'
#
loop_
_entity.id
_entity.type
_entity.pdbx_description
1 polymer ?
#
loop_
_entity_poly.entity_id
_entity_poly.type
_entity_poly.pdbx_seq_one_letter_code
_entity_poly.pdbx_strand_id
1 'polypeptide(L)'
;METIINFIGHFHPILVHLPIGILLFAIVLQLLSKWKKFNQLTNALPLAYLLGAISAVFSCFTGLALANNGDYDADLIFKHQWLGISVALFSLTGYYFIKKNKTVYSNWLSYFLLLLIIVTGHLGGTLTHGAGYLTTGVAKEEGGLIKNEKPILTNAQEALVYKDIIQPILKDKCYGCHSAIKQKGKLRLDEKEWILKGGEDGIIIHAGEALNSSLYKNILLDPVDEQHMPPKGKPQITDQERMLLEWWINTGASFDKKVKELPQTNSIPNILLALQNNNVKKVEVLSIPEK
;
A
#
# COMPACT_ATOMS: atom_id res chain seq x y z
N MET A 1 -11.13 27.02 0.44
CA MET A 1 -11.11 26.34 1.75
C MET A 1 -10.60 24.92 1.62
N GLU A 2 -11.08 24.15 0.64
CA GLU A 2 -10.59 22.79 0.32
C GLU A 2 -9.08 22.69 0.10
N THR A 3 -8.46 23.64 -0.62
CA THR A 3 -7.00 23.64 -0.84
C THR A 3 -6.19 23.70 0.46
N ILE A 4 -6.66 24.47 1.45
CA ILE A 4 -6.01 24.59 2.76
C ILE A 4 -6.22 23.32 3.57
N ILE A 5 -7.42 22.75 3.54
CA ILE A 5 -7.74 21.48 4.22
C ILE A 5 -6.86 20.35 3.66
N ASN A 6 -6.76 20.25 2.34
CA ASN A 6 -5.90 19.27 1.68
C ASN A 6 -4.44 19.48 2.04
N PHE A 7 -3.94 20.72 2.01
CA PHE A 7 -2.57 21.04 2.43
C PHE A 7 -2.30 20.58 3.86
N ILE A 8 -3.20 20.87 4.81
CA ILE A 8 -3.09 20.42 6.20
C ILE A 8 -3.13 18.89 6.31
N GLY A 9 -3.98 18.22 5.51
CA GLY A 9 -4.07 16.76 5.47
C GLY A 9 -2.77 16.07 5.09
N HIS A 10 -1.95 16.67 4.22
CA HIS A 10 -0.64 16.11 3.83
C HIS A 10 0.36 16.02 4.99
N PHE A 11 0.15 16.76 6.08
CA PHE A 11 0.97 16.63 7.29
C PHE A 11 0.62 15.43 8.16
N HIS A 12 -0.54 14.79 7.93
CA HIS A 12 -0.98 13.66 8.76
C HIS A 12 0.07 12.54 8.87
N PRO A 13 0.66 12.02 7.77
CA PRO A 13 1.70 10.99 7.86
C PRO A 13 2.93 11.42 8.66
N ILE A 14 3.27 12.72 8.68
CA ILE A 14 4.38 13.24 9.47
C ILE A 14 3.99 13.31 10.95
N LEU A 15 2.80 13.83 11.23
CA LEU A 15 2.34 14.03 12.60
C LEU A 15 2.06 12.73 13.34
N VAL A 16 1.61 11.66 12.66
CA VAL A 16 1.34 10.36 13.31
C VAL A 16 2.58 9.72 13.92
N HIS A 17 3.79 10.03 13.42
CA HIS A 17 5.03 9.48 13.99
C HIS A 17 5.32 10.00 15.41
N LEU A 18 4.88 11.22 15.74
CA LEU A 18 5.07 11.83 17.05
C LEU A 18 4.33 11.06 18.18
N PRO A 19 2.99 10.88 18.15
CA PRO A 19 2.29 10.16 19.19
C PRO A 19 2.73 8.69 19.26
N ILE A 20 2.99 8.04 18.13
CA ILE A 20 3.46 6.65 18.12
C ILE A 20 4.78 6.55 18.88
N GLY A 21 5.78 7.35 18.51
CA GLY A 21 7.10 7.31 19.16
C GLY A 21 7.04 7.68 20.64
N ILE A 22 6.36 8.77 20.98
CA ILE A 22 6.26 9.27 22.36
C ILE A 22 5.50 8.30 23.26
N LEU A 23 4.36 7.76 22.81
CA LEU A 23 3.55 6.84 23.61
C LEU A 23 4.22 5.47 23.75
N LEU A 24 4.86 4.94 22.71
CA LEU A 24 5.65 3.71 22.82
C LEU A 24 6.80 3.90 23.82
N PHE A 25 7.51 5.02 23.77
CA PHE A 25 8.53 5.33 24.74
C PHE A 25 7.96 5.45 26.16
N ALA A 26 6.81 6.11 26.34
CA ALA A 26 6.14 6.23 27.63
C ALA A 26 5.72 4.86 28.19
N ILE A 27 5.24 3.94 27.34
CA ILE A 27 4.90 2.57 27.71
C ILE A 27 6.16 1.81 28.12
N VAL A 28 7.27 1.94 27.39
CA VAL A 28 8.55 1.33 27.78
C VAL A 28 9.01 1.86 29.15
N LEU A 29 8.97 3.17 29.38
CA LEU A 29 9.32 3.76 30.68
C LEU A 29 8.43 3.21 31.81
N GLN A 30 7.12 3.05 31.57
CA GLN A 30 6.18 2.49 32.53
C GLN A 30 6.50 1.02 32.88
N LEU A 31 6.93 0.23 31.89
CA LEU A 31 7.33 -1.16 32.11
C LEU A 31 8.65 -1.24 32.89
N LEU A 32 9.64 -0.43 32.51
CA LEU A 32 10.94 -0.37 33.18
C LEU A 32 10.81 0.11 34.62
N SER A 33 9.92 1.06 34.91
CA SER A 33 9.72 1.60 36.26
C SER A 33 9.17 0.57 37.26
N LYS A 34 8.73 -0.62 36.80
CA LYS A 34 8.37 -1.74 37.68
C LYS A 34 9.58 -2.32 38.42
N TRP A 35 10.77 -2.21 37.84
CA TRP A 35 12.01 -2.62 38.52
C TRP A 35 12.48 -1.52 39.47
N LYS A 36 12.79 -1.89 40.73
CA LYS A 36 13.20 -0.92 41.78
C LYS A 36 14.34 0.00 41.34
N LYS A 37 15.28 -0.50 40.52
CA LYS A 37 16.42 0.26 39.97
C LYS A 37 15.98 1.48 39.14
N PHE A 38 14.82 1.41 38.48
CA PHE A 38 14.33 2.41 37.54
C PHE A 38 13.08 3.15 38.03
N ASN A 39 12.79 3.10 39.33
CA ASN A 39 11.62 3.79 39.90
C ASN A 39 11.62 5.31 39.61
N GLN A 40 12.79 5.93 39.42
CA GLN A 40 12.91 7.35 39.09
C GLN A 40 12.27 7.72 37.74
N LEU A 41 12.08 6.74 36.83
CA LEU A 41 11.44 6.96 35.53
C LEU A 41 9.97 7.36 35.66
N THR A 42 9.32 7.07 36.79
CA THR A 42 7.91 7.45 37.00
C THR A 42 7.67 8.95 36.93
N ASN A 43 8.70 9.75 37.21
CA ASN A 43 8.63 11.21 37.16
C ASN A 43 8.46 11.76 35.74
N ALA A 44 8.94 11.03 34.73
CA ALA A 44 8.84 11.43 33.33
C ALA A 44 7.50 11.05 32.68
N LEU A 45 6.77 10.09 33.28
CA LEU A 45 5.53 9.54 32.71
C LEU A 45 4.42 10.58 32.48
N PRO A 46 4.11 11.52 33.40
CA PRO A 46 3.05 12.50 33.15
C PRO A 46 3.33 13.35 31.92
N LEU A 47 4.58 13.80 31.75
CA LEU A 47 4.99 14.61 30.60
C LEU A 47 4.93 13.79 29.30
N ALA A 48 5.43 12.56 29.32
CA ALA A 48 5.43 11.69 28.15
C ALA A 48 4.00 11.37 27.67
N TYR A 49 3.09 10.98 28.57
CA TYR A 49 1.70 10.74 28.20
C TYR A 49 0.97 12.00 27.75
N LEU A 50 1.24 13.16 28.36
CA LEU A 50 0.62 14.42 27.95
C LEU A 50 1.06 14.83 26.53
N LEU A 51 2.37 14.79 26.24
CA LEU A 51 2.89 15.12 24.91
C LEU A 51 2.40 14.13 23.85
N GLY A 52 2.36 12.84 24.20
CA GLY A 52 1.79 11.80 23.34
C GLY A 52 0.30 12.02 23.06
N ALA A 53 -0.48 12.39 24.06
CA ALA A 53 -1.91 12.68 23.92
C ALA A 53 -2.16 13.93 23.06
N ILE A 54 -1.44 15.02 23.31
CA ILE A 54 -1.56 16.26 22.51
C ILE A 54 -1.23 15.98 21.04
N SER A 55 -0.10 15.31 20.77
CA SER A 55 0.28 14.96 19.40
C SER A 55 -0.69 13.98 18.72
N ALA A 56 -1.31 13.06 19.47
CA ALA A 56 -2.35 12.17 18.97
C ALA A 56 -3.62 12.94 18.56
N VAL A 57 -4.02 13.95 19.33
CA VAL A 57 -5.14 14.84 19.00
C VAL A 57 -4.86 15.62 17.72
N PHE A 58 -3.68 16.22 17.58
CA PHE A 58 -3.28 16.89 16.33
C PHE A 58 -3.24 15.94 15.12
N SER A 59 -2.80 14.70 15.34
CA SER A 59 -2.82 13.65 14.31
C SER A 59 -4.25 13.31 13.88
N CYS A 60 -5.20 13.24 14.81
CA CYS A 60 -6.61 13.03 14.50
C CYS A 60 -7.19 14.18 13.66
N PHE A 61 -6.89 15.44 14.01
CA PHE A 61 -7.36 16.59 13.25
C PHE A 61 -6.86 16.60 11.80
N THR A 62 -5.57 16.36 11.60
CA THR A 62 -4.98 16.29 10.25
C THR A 62 -5.45 15.05 9.48
N GLY A 63 -5.73 13.94 10.16
CA GLY A 63 -6.28 12.73 9.55
C GLY A 63 -7.71 12.92 9.04
N LEU A 64 -8.55 13.65 9.79
CA LEU A 64 -9.89 14.03 9.35
C LEU A 64 -9.84 14.94 8.12
N ALA A 65 -8.88 15.86 8.05
CA ALA A 65 -8.66 16.69 6.86
C ALA A 65 -8.24 15.85 5.63
N LEU A 66 -7.45 14.79 5.84
CA LEU A 66 -6.99 13.90 4.75
C LEU A 66 -8.07 12.94 4.25
N ALA A 67 -9.01 12.53 5.10
CA ALA A 67 -10.00 11.49 4.81
C ALA A 67 -10.99 11.85 3.69
N ASN A 68 -11.19 13.15 3.43
CA ASN A 68 -12.17 13.64 2.45
C ASN A 68 -11.70 13.58 0.99
N ASN A 69 -10.47 13.13 0.71
CA ASN A 69 -9.95 13.05 -0.65
C ASN A 69 -10.58 11.96 -1.54
N GLY A 70 -11.47 11.10 -1.00
CA GLY A 70 -12.21 10.09 -1.77
C GLY A 70 -11.38 8.93 -2.35
N ASP A 71 -10.07 8.98 -2.16
CA ASP A 71 -9.12 8.05 -2.76
C ASP A 71 -9.10 6.65 -2.12
N TYR A 72 -9.50 6.50 -0.87
CA TYR A 72 -9.34 5.24 -0.12
C TYR A 72 -10.67 4.57 0.19
N ASP A 73 -10.63 3.27 0.49
CA ASP A 73 -11.79 2.50 0.92
C ASP A 73 -12.44 3.08 2.19
N ALA A 74 -13.75 3.38 2.12
CA ALA A 74 -14.46 4.11 3.17
C ALA A 74 -14.57 3.33 4.49
N ASP A 75 -14.72 2.00 4.44
CA ASP A 75 -14.79 1.16 5.63
C ASP A 75 -13.43 1.07 6.33
N LEU A 76 -12.35 0.95 5.55
CA LEU A 76 -10.99 0.96 6.07
C LEU A 76 -10.62 2.31 6.71
N ILE A 77 -10.98 3.43 6.06
CA ILE A 77 -10.82 4.77 6.64
C ILE A 77 -11.58 4.86 7.97
N PHE A 78 -12.86 4.46 7.99
CA PHE A 78 -13.70 4.54 9.18
C PHE A 78 -13.09 3.78 10.37
N LYS A 79 -12.65 2.54 10.14
CA LYS A 79 -11.97 1.72 11.17
C LYS A 79 -10.70 2.39 11.68
N HIS A 80 -9.85 2.89 10.77
CA HIS A 80 -8.60 3.55 11.14
C HIS A 80 -8.85 4.84 11.95
N GLN A 81 -9.82 5.66 11.55
CA GLN A 81 -10.18 6.90 12.24
C GLN A 81 -10.61 6.66 13.69
N TRP A 82 -11.52 5.71 13.93
CA TRP A 82 -12.02 5.42 15.28
C TRP A 82 -10.95 4.84 16.20
N LEU A 83 -10.05 4.01 15.65
CA LEU A 83 -8.92 3.50 16.41
C LEU A 83 -7.91 4.61 16.75
N GLY A 84 -7.65 5.53 15.82
CA GLY A 84 -6.82 6.72 16.07
C GLY A 84 -7.41 7.63 17.15
N ILE A 85 -8.71 7.91 17.09
CA ILE A 85 -9.43 8.68 18.13
C ILE A 85 -9.37 7.96 19.47
N SER A 86 -9.48 6.62 19.48
CA SER A 86 -9.33 5.82 20.69
C SER A 86 -7.93 5.99 21.30
N VAL A 87 -6.86 5.95 20.51
CA VAL A 87 -5.49 6.20 20.99
C VAL A 87 -5.38 7.59 21.65
N ALA A 88 -5.98 8.63 21.06
CA ALA A 88 -5.99 9.97 21.64
C ALA A 88 -6.76 10.02 22.99
N LEU A 89 -7.93 9.40 23.06
CA LEU A 89 -8.74 9.33 24.29
C LEU A 89 -8.01 8.58 25.40
N PHE A 90 -7.52 7.37 25.12
CA PHE A 90 -6.88 6.52 26.13
C PHE A 90 -5.51 7.04 26.56
N SER A 91 -4.77 7.75 25.70
CA SER A 91 -3.55 8.44 26.14
C SER A 91 -3.85 9.60 27.10
N LEU A 92 -4.93 10.37 26.87
CA LEU A 92 -5.42 11.39 27.81
C LEU A 92 -5.87 10.78 29.15
N THR A 93 -6.62 9.67 29.11
CA THR A 93 -7.01 8.92 30.31
C THR A 93 -5.78 8.39 31.06
N GLY A 94 -4.73 7.94 30.34
CA GLY A 94 -3.48 7.49 30.93
C GLY A 94 -2.74 8.59 31.65
N TYR A 95 -2.63 9.77 31.04
CA TYR A 95 -2.11 10.96 31.70
C TYR A 95 -2.87 11.25 33.01
N TYR A 96 -4.21 11.20 32.97
CA TYR A 96 -5.04 11.44 34.17
C TYR A 96 -4.75 10.42 35.29
N PHE A 97 -4.72 9.12 34.99
CA PHE A 97 -4.46 8.09 36.00
C PHE A 97 -3.04 8.15 36.57
N ILE A 98 -2.05 8.43 35.73
CA ILE A 98 -0.66 8.63 36.17
C ILE A 98 -0.59 9.83 37.12
N LYS A 99 -1.20 10.97 36.77
CA LYS A 99 -1.24 12.17 37.63
C LYS A 99 -1.96 11.93 38.96
N LYS A 100 -2.93 11.02 38.99
CA LYS A 100 -3.65 10.61 40.21
C LYS A 100 -2.98 9.46 40.97
N ASN A 101 -1.78 9.04 40.58
CA ASN A 101 -1.04 7.92 41.16
C ASN A 101 -1.84 6.61 41.20
N LYS A 102 -2.72 6.38 40.22
CA LYS A 102 -3.54 5.17 40.09
C LYS A 102 -2.79 4.08 39.32
N THR A 103 -1.73 3.54 39.93
CA THR A 103 -0.72 2.69 39.27
C THR A 103 -1.27 1.40 38.64
N VAL A 104 -2.27 0.76 39.24
CA VAL A 104 -2.92 -0.44 38.67
C VAL A 104 -3.63 -0.11 37.36
N TYR A 105 -4.40 0.98 37.34
CA TYR A 105 -5.15 1.41 36.17
C TYR A 105 -4.23 1.93 35.06
N SER A 106 -3.18 2.69 35.42
CA SER A 106 -2.21 3.16 34.42
C SER A 106 -1.48 1.99 33.74
N ASN A 107 -1.10 0.95 34.48
CA ASN A 107 -0.45 -0.24 33.91
C ASN A 107 -1.35 -0.97 32.91
N TRP A 108 -2.59 -1.28 33.29
CA TRP A 108 -3.55 -1.93 32.39
C TRP A 108 -3.79 -1.10 31.13
N LEU A 109 -3.92 0.21 31.31
CA LEU A 109 -4.12 1.12 30.20
C LEU A 109 -2.92 1.22 29.26
N SER A 110 -1.68 1.13 29.78
CA SER A 110 -0.47 1.07 28.94
C SER A 110 -0.44 -0.16 28.03
N TYR A 111 -0.83 -1.33 28.54
CA TYR A 111 -0.92 -2.55 27.74
C TYR A 111 -1.99 -2.45 26.66
N PHE A 112 -3.15 -1.91 27.01
CA PHE A 112 -4.23 -1.69 26.07
C PHE A 112 -3.85 -0.66 24.99
N LEU A 113 -3.18 0.44 25.38
CA LEU A 113 -2.69 1.46 24.47
C LEU A 113 -1.63 0.92 23.51
N LEU A 114 -0.75 0.03 23.98
CA LEU A 114 0.21 -0.68 23.12
C LEU A 114 -0.50 -1.48 22.02
N LEU A 115 -1.51 -2.27 22.40
CA LEU A 115 -2.32 -3.03 21.44
C LEU A 115 -3.01 -2.11 20.44
N LEU A 116 -3.62 -1.01 20.91
CA LEU A 116 -4.25 -0.02 20.03
C LEU A 116 -3.27 0.60 19.04
N ILE A 117 -2.06 0.97 19.48
CA ILE A 117 -1.03 1.55 18.59
C ILE A 117 -0.63 0.54 17.51
N ILE A 118 -0.46 -0.73 17.85
CA ILE A 118 -0.12 -1.80 16.89
C ILE A 118 -1.24 -1.96 15.86
N VAL A 119 -2.50 -2.10 16.29
CA VAL A 119 -3.63 -2.30 15.38
C VAL A 119 -3.87 -1.05 14.51
N THR A 120 -3.85 0.14 15.10
CA THR A 120 -4.00 1.40 14.37
C THR A 120 -2.88 1.58 13.35
N GLY A 121 -1.65 1.29 13.74
CA GLY A 121 -0.47 1.36 12.87
C GLY A 121 -0.55 0.39 11.70
N HIS A 122 -1.03 -0.84 11.94
CA HIS A 122 -1.25 -1.83 10.88
C HIS A 122 -2.26 -1.36 9.82
N LEU A 123 -3.39 -0.79 10.26
CA LEU A 123 -4.40 -0.23 9.34
C LEU A 123 -3.87 1.01 8.60
N GLY A 124 -3.13 1.90 9.28
CA GLY A 124 -2.47 3.04 8.64
C GLY A 124 -1.44 2.62 7.59
N GLY A 125 -0.68 1.56 7.86
CA GLY A 125 0.21 0.93 6.89
C GLY A 125 -0.55 0.36 5.69
N THR A 126 -1.69 -0.29 5.93
CA THR A 126 -2.55 -0.84 4.88
C THR A 126 -3.10 0.24 3.95
N LEU A 127 -3.52 1.38 4.50
CA LEU A 127 -3.98 2.53 3.71
C LEU A 127 -2.86 3.10 2.83
N THR A 128 -1.63 3.18 3.34
CA THR A 128 -0.52 3.87 2.67
C THR A 128 0.27 2.98 1.72
N HIS A 129 0.40 1.68 2.02
CA HIS A 129 1.25 0.72 1.30
C HIS A 129 0.46 -0.45 0.70
N GLY A 130 -0.85 -0.54 0.93
CA GLY A 130 -1.69 -1.64 0.47
C GLY A 130 -1.78 -2.80 1.46
N ALA A 131 -2.71 -3.73 1.18
CA ALA A 131 -3.02 -4.84 2.06
C ALA A 131 -1.87 -5.83 2.14
N GLY A 132 -1.64 -6.33 3.35
CA GLY A 132 -0.61 -7.33 3.62
C GLY A 132 0.81 -6.81 3.49
N TYR A 133 1.07 -5.50 3.35
CA TYR A 133 2.42 -4.96 3.20
C TYR A 133 3.40 -5.52 4.24
N LEU A 134 3.01 -5.51 5.53
CA LEU A 134 3.82 -6.01 6.64
C LEU A 134 3.94 -7.55 6.68
N THR A 135 2.98 -8.27 6.13
CA THR A 135 2.95 -9.75 6.16
C THR A 135 3.46 -10.38 4.87
N THR A 136 3.61 -9.62 3.78
CA THR A 136 4.11 -10.10 2.49
C THR A 136 5.55 -10.62 2.53
N GLY A 137 6.34 -10.23 3.54
CA GLY A 137 7.67 -10.78 3.81
C GLY A 137 7.62 -12.04 4.68
N VAL A 138 6.78 -12.06 5.71
CA VAL A 138 6.72 -13.16 6.70
C VAL A 138 5.91 -14.36 6.21
N ALA A 139 4.80 -14.14 5.48
CA ALA A 139 4.01 -15.20 4.85
C ALA A 139 4.77 -15.96 3.74
N LYS A 140 5.97 -15.48 3.35
CA LYS A 140 6.86 -16.16 2.41
C LYS A 140 7.87 -17.10 3.07
N GLU A 141 8.03 -17.06 4.40
CA GLU A 141 9.04 -17.86 5.09
C GLU A 141 8.50 -19.15 5.72
N GLU A 142 7.19 -19.28 5.98
CA GLU A 142 6.62 -20.48 6.62
C GLU A 142 6.29 -21.64 5.66
N GLY A 143 6.64 -21.53 4.39
CA GLY A 143 6.55 -22.62 3.43
C GLY A 143 7.38 -22.30 2.21
N GLY A 144 8.40 -23.12 1.93
CA GLY A 144 9.40 -22.88 0.90
C GLY A 144 8.85 -22.38 -0.43
N LEU A 145 9.60 -21.45 -1.03
CA LEU A 145 9.57 -21.09 -2.44
C LEU A 145 8.23 -20.59 -2.99
N ILE A 146 7.68 -19.49 -2.49
CA ILE A 146 6.95 -18.56 -3.36
C ILE A 146 7.52 -17.15 -3.15
N LYS A 147 8.65 -16.87 -3.82
CA LYS A 147 8.98 -15.50 -4.21
C LYS A 147 7.74 -14.94 -4.91
N ASN A 148 7.48 -13.64 -4.80
CA ASN A 148 6.59 -12.93 -5.74
C ASN A 148 7.26 -12.97 -7.12
N GLU A 149 7.33 -14.15 -7.70
CA GLU A 149 7.81 -14.41 -9.02
C GLU A 149 6.64 -14.13 -9.93
N LYS A 150 6.84 -13.14 -10.81
CA LYS A 150 6.13 -13.09 -12.08
C LYS A 150 5.97 -14.55 -12.55
N PRO A 151 4.75 -14.98 -12.92
CA PRO A 151 4.49 -16.38 -13.21
C PRO A 151 5.58 -16.91 -14.13
N ILE A 152 6.16 -18.05 -13.75
CA ILE A 152 7.26 -18.65 -14.49
C ILE A 152 6.70 -19.06 -15.85
N LEU A 153 6.98 -18.23 -16.85
CA LEU A 153 6.64 -18.51 -18.23
C LEU A 153 7.59 -19.59 -18.74
N THR A 154 7.23 -20.86 -18.56
CA THR A 154 7.97 -22.01 -19.11
C THR A 154 7.79 -22.12 -20.61
N ASN A 155 6.60 -21.77 -21.11
CA ASN A 155 6.30 -21.64 -22.53
C ASN A 155 5.48 -20.36 -22.75
N ALA A 156 6.11 -19.34 -23.33
CA ALA A 156 5.44 -18.06 -23.60
C ALA A 156 4.22 -18.21 -24.52
N GLN A 157 4.20 -19.18 -25.43
CA GLN A 157 3.10 -19.33 -26.40
C GLN A 157 1.81 -19.89 -25.80
N GLU A 158 1.92 -20.71 -24.74
CA GLU A 158 0.77 -21.28 -24.03
C GLU A 158 0.26 -20.38 -22.90
N ALA A 159 1.00 -19.32 -22.57
CA ALA A 159 0.65 -18.39 -21.51
C ALA A 159 -0.60 -17.59 -21.83
N LEU A 160 -1.42 -17.32 -20.81
CA LEU A 160 -2.55 -16.41 -20.91
C LEU A 160 -2.01 -14.98 -20.95
N VAL A 161 -2.34 -14.25 -22.00
CA VAL A 161 -1.77 -12.92 -22.27
C VAL A 161 -2.03 -11.98 -21.11
N TYR A 162 -3.27 -11.89 -20.66
CA TYR A 162 -3.59 -11.02 -19.55
C TYR A 162 -3.00 -11.53 -18.24
N LYS A 163 -3.38 -12.73 -17.81
CA LYS A 163 -3.04 -13.25 -16.47
C LYS A 163 -1.52 -13.39 -16.25
N ASP A 164 -0.80 -13.88 -17.25
CA ASP A 164 0.61 -14.25 -17.06
C ASP A 164 1.60 -13.16 -17.50
N ILE A 165 1.17 -12.19 -18.33
CA ILE A 165 2.06 -11.15 -18.88
C ILE A 165 1.62 -9.75 -18.45
N ILE A 166 0.34 -9.39 -18.65
CA ILE A 166 -0.14 -8.02 -18.41
C ILE A 166 -0.45 -7.77 -16.93
N GLN A 167 -1.15 -8.69 -16.26
CA GLN A 167 -1.54 -8.55 -14.86
C GLN A 167 -0.35 -8.33 -13.92
N PRO A 168 0.80 -9.02 -14.08
CA PRO A 168 2.00 -8.72 -13.28
C PRO A 168 2.51 -7.29 -13.44
N ILE A 169 2.39 -6.70 -14.64
CA ILE A 169 2.75 -5.30 -14.90
C ILE A 169 1.79 -4.38 -14.16
N LEU A 170 0.47 -4.58 -14.32
CA LEU A 170 -0.53 -3.77 -13.63
C LEU A 170 -0.41 -3.88 -12.11
N LYS A 171 -0.10 -5.08 -11.60
CA LYS A 171 0.12 -5.34 -10.18
C LYS A 171 1.29 -4.55 -9.61
N ASP A 172 2.41 -4.51 -10.32
CA ASP A 172 3.62 -3.81 -9.89
C ASP A 172 3.50 -2.29 -10.02
N LYS A 173 2.83 -1.81 -11.08
CA LYS A 173 2.87 -0.40 -11.49
C LYS A 173 1.61 0.38 -11.15
N CYS A 174 0.45 -0.28 -11.05
CA CYS A 174 -0.85 0.39 -11.02
C CYS A 174 -1.65 0.14 -9.74
N TYR A 175 -1.59 -1.06 -9.16
CA TYR A 175 -2.49 -1.45 -8.06
C TYR A 175 -2.29 -0.63 -6.78
N GLY A 176 -1.11 -0.04 -6.58
CA GLY A 176 -0.85 0.85 -5.44
C GLY A 176 -1.78 2.08 -5.39
N CYS A 177 -2.36 2.47 -6.53
CA CYS A 177 -3.30 3.61 -6.62
C CYS A 177 -4.66 3.25 -7.21
N HIS A 178 -4.78 2.11 -7.90
CA HIS A 178 -5.99 1.67 -8.61
C HIS A 178 -6.34 0.22 -8.23
N SER A 179 -6.72 -0.01 -6.97
CA SER A 179 -7.13 -1.29 -6.41
C SER A 179 -8.31 -1.12 -5.44
N ALA A 180 -8.79 -2.21 -4.83
CA ALA A 180 -9.84 -2.14 -3.80
C ALA A 180 -9.57 -1.10 -2.71
N ILE A 181 -8.31 -0.95 -2.30
CA ILE A 181 -7.88 -0.15 -1.14
C ILE A 181 -7.77 1.32 -1.50
N LYS A 182 -7.23 1.62 -2.69
CA LYS A 182 -7.05 2.97 -3.19
C LYS A 182 -7.60 3.03 -4.61
N GLN A 183 -8.58 3.89 -4.84
CA GLN A 183 -9.35 4.02 -6.07
C GLN A 183 -9.21 5.45 -6.63
N LYS A 184 -7.97 5.88 -6.91
CA LYS A 184 -7.74 7.19 -7.52
C LYS A 184 -8.48 7.30 -8.85
N GLY A 185 -9.18 8.43 -9.06
CA GLY A 185 -10.03 8.64 -10.22
C GLY A 185 -11.17 7.61 -10.34
N LYS A 186 -11.62 7.05 -9.20
CA LYS A 186 -12.62 5.95 -9.12
C LYS A 186 -12.26 4.71 -9.95
N LEU A 187 -10.99 4.54 -10.27
CA LEU A 187 -10.50 3.47 -11.15
C LEU A 187 -9.91 2.32 -10.34
N ARG A 188 -10.24 1.09 -10.77
CA ARG A 188 -9.68 -0.16 -10.26
C ARG A 188 -9.16 -1.02 -11.39
N LEU A 189 -7.91 -1.49 -11.26
CA LEU A 189 -7.20 -2.29 -12.25
C LEU A 189 -6.88 -3.71 -11.75
N ASP A 190 -7.30 -4.03 -10.53
CA ASP A 190 -7.02 -5.30 -9.85
C ASP A 190 -7.97 -6.43 -10.22
N GLU A 191 -9.09 -6.13 -10.87
CA GLU A 191 -10.15 -7.07 -11.23
C GLU A 191 -10.70 -6.78 -12.64
N LYS A 192 -11.05 -7.83 -13.39
CA LYS A 192 -11.52 -7.73 -14.79
C LYS A 192 -12.76 -6.84 -14.93
N GLU A 193 -13.75 -7.06 -14.07
CA GLU A 193 -15.03 -6.35 -14.09
C GLU A 193 -14.83 -4.85 -13.85
N TRP A 194 -13.86 -4.50 -13.01
CA TRP A 194 -13.53 -3.13 -12.68
C TRP A 194 -12.73 -2.43 -13.79
N ILE A 195 -11.81 -3.14 -14.44
CA ILE A 195 -11.10 -2.63 -15.62
C ILE A 195 -12.09 -2.28 -16.72
N LEU A 196 -13.07 -3.15 -16.97
CA LEU A 196 -14.11 -2.95 -17.98
C LEU A 196 -15.07 -1.81 -17.63
N LYS A 197 -15.35 -1.60 -16.33
CA LYS A 197 -16.16 -0.48 -15.85
C LYS A 197 -15.48 0.87 -16.09
N GLY A 198 -14.14 0.92 -15.95
CA GLY A 198 -13.36 2.14 -16.10
C GLY A 198 -13.36 3.04 -14.86
N GLY A 199 -12.96 4.30 -15.06
CA GLY A 199 -12.78 5.30 -14.00
C GLY A 199 -13.83 6.41 -14.04
N GLU A 200 -13.49 7.55 -13.42
CA GLU A 200 -14.33 8.75 -13.41
C GLU A 200 -14.61 9.31 -14.81
N ASP A 201 -13.64 9.16 -15.72
CA ASP A 201 -13.75 9.56 -17.13
C ASP A 201 -14.39 8.48 -18.02
N GLY A 202 -14.88 7.39 -17.44
CA GLY A 202 -15.48 6.27 -18.15
C GLY A 202 -14.46 5.23 -18.63
N ILE A 203 -14.66 4.70 -19.83
CA ILE A 203 -13.90 3.58 -20.39
C ILE A 203 -12.43 3.97 -20.58
N ILE A 204 -11.52 3.16 -20.04
CA ILE A 204 -10.07 3.44 -20.08
C ILE A 204 -9.30 2.64 -21.15
N ILE A 205 -9.91 1.59 -21.68
CA ILE A 205 -9.33 0.69 -22.68
C ILE A 205 -10.33 0.53 -23.83
N HIS A 206 -9.93 1.03 -25.00
CA HIS A 206 -10.61 0.81 -26.27
C HIS A 206 -9.92 -0.36 -26.98
N ALA A 207 -10.56 -1.53 -26.96
CA ALA A 207 -10.02 -2.74 -27.57
C ALA A 207 -9.72 -2.52 -29.06
N GLY A 208 -8.49 -2.79 -29.49
CA GLY A 208 -8.00 -2.53 -30.84
C GLY A 208 -7.34 -1.16 -31.04
N GLU A 209 -7.46 -0.24 -30.07
CA GLU A 209 -7.04 1.15 -30.23
C GLU A 209 -6.24 1.65 -29.00
N ALA A 210 -5.00 1.19 -28.87
CA ALA A 210 -4.12 1.57 -27.76
C ALA A 210 -3.95 3.10 -27.67
N LEU A 211 -3.71 3.77 -28.79
CA LEU A 211 -3.53 5.22 -28.83
C LEU A 211 -4.82 6.01 -28.53
N ASN A 212 -6.00 5.38 -28.50
CA ASN A 212 -7.24 6.01 -28.05
C ASN A 212 -7.59 5.67 -26.59
N SER A 213 -6.93 4.66 -26.01
CA SER A 213 -7.10 4.22 -24.62
C SER A 213 -6.41 5.16 -23.64
N SER A 214 -7.17 5.77 -22.71
CA SER A 214 -6.60 6.69 -21.71
C SER A 214 -5.55 6.02 -20.82
N LEU A 215 -5.71 4.72 -20.52
CA LEU A 215 -4.70 3.95 -19.79
C LEU A 215 -3.34 4.00 -20.49
N TYR A 216 -3.31 3.85 -21.82
CA TYR A 216 -2.06 3.87 -22.57
C TYR A 216 -1.56 5.30 -22.82
N LYS A 217 -2.45 6.24 -23.15
CA LYS A 217 -2.10 7.66 -23.31
C LYS A 217 -1.38 8.21 -22.08
N ASN A 218 -1.90 7.91 -20.88
CA ASN A 218 -1.33 8.40 -19.63
C ASN A 218 0.07 7.82 -19.35
N ILE A 219 0.40 6.64 -19.89
CA ILE A 219 1.75 6.04 -19.82
C ILE A 219 2.74 6.74 -20.77
N LEU A 220 2.23 7.32 -21.86
CA LEU A 220 3.04 8.00 -22.87
C LEU A 220 3.38 9.45 -22.52
N LEU A 221 2.71 10.03 -21.52
CA LEU A 221 2.94 11.41 -21.09
C LEU A 221 4.36 11.59 -20.53
N ASP A 222 4.80 12.85 -20.46
CA ASP A 222 6.06 13.18 -19.81
C ASP A 222 5.93 12.92 -18.29
N PRO A 223 6.93 12.34 -17.60
CA PRO A 223 6.90 12.13 -16.16
C PRO A 223 6.64 13.38 -15.29
N VAL A 224 6.73 14.58 -15.85
CA VAL A 224 6.35 15.83 -15.16
C VAL A 224 4.87 16.19 -15.30
N ASP A 225 4.14 15.57 -16.22
CA ASP A 225 2.71 15.78 -16.41
C ASP A 225 1.91 15.21 -15.24
N GLU A 226 0.87 15.91 -14.80
CA GLU A 226 0.03 15.48 -13.67
C GLU A 226 -0.78 14.22 -13.98
N GLN A 227 -1.13 14.01 -15.25
CA GLN A 227 -1.86 12.83 -15.72
C GLN A 227 -0.94 11.64 -16.01
N HIS A 228 0.38 11.83 -15.95
CA HIS A 228 1.35 10.77 -16.18
C HIS A 228 1.19 9.63 -15.18
N MET A 229 1.10 8.41 -15.71
CA MET A 229 0.97 7.20 -14.90
C MET A 229 2.04 6.18 -15.28
N PRO A 230 2.77 5.58 -14.30
CA PRO A 230 2.67 5.83 -12.85
C PRO A 230 3.24 7.20 -12.45
N PRO A 231 2.73 7.84 -11.37
CA PRO A 231 3.20 9.16 -10.96
C PRO A 231 4.71 9.21 -10.68
N LYS A 232 5.30 10.39 -10.77
CA LYS A 232 6.72 10.61 -10.45
C LYS A 232 7.08 10.03 -9.08
N GLY A 233 8.20 9.32 -9.02
CA GLY A 233 8.68 8.65 -7.80
C GLY A 233 8.05 7.28 -7.52
N LYS A 234 7.13 6.80 -8.37
CA LYS A 234 6.66 5.41 -8.37
C LYS A 234 7.41 4.58 -9.42
N PRO A 235 7.47 3.24 -9.28
CA PRO A 235 8.06 2.36 -10.29
C PRO A 235 7.46 2.66 -11.66
N GLN A 236 8.29 3.03 -12.63
CA GLN A 236 7.84 3.40 -13.97
C GLN A 236 7.69 2.18 -14.86
N ILE A 237 6.87 2.32 -15.91
CA ILE A 237 6.69 1.33 -16.97
C ILE A 237 7.96 1.33 -17.84
N THR A 238 8.56 0.16 -18.03
CA THR A 238 9.70 0.01 -18.96
C THR A 238 9.22 -0.01 -20.41
N ASP A 239 10.13 0.22 -21.37
CA ASP A 239 9.78 0.17 -22.80
C ASP A 239 9.20 -1.19 -23.21
N GLN A 240 9.74 -2.29 -22.67
CA GLN A 240 9.21 -3.63 -22.95
C GLN A 240 7.79 -3.81 -22.39
N GLU A 241 7.53 -3.35 -21.17
CA GLU A 241 6.20 -3.41 -20.55
C GLU A 241 5.19 -2.52 -21.30
N ARG A 242 5.63 -1.35 -21.77
CA ARG A 242 4.84 -0.46 -22.63
C ARG A 242 4.43 -1.15 -23.92
N MET A 243 5.37 -1.79 -24.60
CA MET A 243 5.10 -2.53 -25.85
C MET A 243 4.15 -3.71 -25.63
N LEU A 244 4.24 -4.41 -24.49
CA LEU A 244 3.31 -5.49 -24.15
C LEU A 244 1.89 -4.99 -23.90
N LEU A 245 1.75 -3.85 -23.20
CA LEU A 245 0.45 -3.20 -22.98
C LEU A 245 -0.17 -2.74 -24.31
N GLU A 246 0.62 -2.08 -25.16
CA GLU A 246 0.19 -1.66 -26.49
C GLU A 246 -0.29 -2.85 -27.33
N TRP A 247 0.51 -3.90 -27.37
CA TRP A 247 0.19 -5.13 -28.09
C TRP A 247 -1.10 -5.77 -27.59
N TRP A 248 -1.25 -5.93 -26.27
CA TRP A 248 -2.45 -6.50 -25.68
C TRP A 248 -3.70 -5.69 -26.02
N ILE A 249 -3.65 -4.35 -25.94
CA ILE A 249 -4.79 -3.50 -26.27
C ILE A 249 -5.13 -3.60 -27.76
N ASN A 250 -4.13 -3.46 -28.65
CA ASN A 250 -4.33 -3.48 -30.10
C ASN A 250 -4.80 -4.85 -30.63
N THR A 251 -4.54 -5.94 -29.90
CA THR A 251 -5.02 -7.28 -30.24
C THR A 251 -6.38 -7.62 -29.61
N GLY A 252 -7.06 -6.62 -29.05
CA GLY A 252 -8.44 -6.71 -28.58
C GLY A 252 -8.59 -6.77 -27.05
N ALA A 253 -7.53 -6.50 -26.28
CA ALA A 253 -7.54 -6.46 -24.82
C ALA A 253 -8.17 -7.71 -24.15
N SER A 254 -7.95 -8.89 -24.72
CA SER A 254 -8.56 -10.13 -24.24
C SER A 254 -7.97 -10.56 -22.89
N PHE A 255 -8.83 -10.98 -21.97
CA PHE A 255 -8.45 -11.53 -20.67
C PHE A 255 -8.14 -13.04 -20.73
N ASP A 256 -8.62 -13.72 -21.77
CA ASP A 256 -8.76 -15.18 -21.79
C ASP A 256 -7.94 -15.84 -22.91
N LYS A 257 -7.38 -15.06 -23.84
CA LYS A 257 -6.59 -15.58 -24.97
C LYS A 257 -5.15 -15.91 -24.57
N LYS A 258 -4.62 -16.97 -25.19
CA LYS A 258 -3.19 -17.30 -25.14
C LYS A 258 -2.38 -16.50 -26.16
N VAL A 259 -1.08 -16.40 -25.91
CA VAL A 259 -0.14 -15.69 -26.78
C VAL A 259 -0.15 -16.20 -28.22
N LYS A 260 -0.23 -17.52 -28.43
CA LYS A 260 -0.30 -18.14 -29.77
C LYS A 260 -1.55 -17.79 -30.58
N GLU A 261 -2.61 -17.34 -29.91
CA GLU A 261 -3.89 -16.99 -30.54
C GLU A 261 -3.92 -15.53 -31.03
N LEU A 262 -2.86 -14.77 -30.75
CA LEU A 262 -2.74 -13.36 -31.09
C LEU A 262 -1.61 -13.13 -32.11
N PRO A 263 -1.77 -12.15 -33.03
CA PRO A 263 -0.69 -11.74 -33.92
C PRO A 263 0.51 -11.21 -33.12
N GLN A 264 1.69 -11.76 -33.35
CA GLN A 264 2.93 -11.31 -32.70
C GLN A 264 3.73 -10.48 -33.71
N THR A 265 3.56 -9.16 -33.69
CA THR A 265 4.22 -8.25 -34.62
C THR A 265 5.48 -7.64 -34.01
N ASN A 266 6.39 -7.16 -34.86
CA ASN A 266 7.56 -6.37 -34.47
C ASN A 266 8.44 -7.08 -33.42
N SER A 267 8.71 -6.40 -32.30
CA SER A 267 9.60 -6.89 -31.24
C SER A 267 8.93 -7.81 -30.21
N ILE A 268 7.61 -8.05 -30.32
CA ILE A 268 6.87 -8.87 -29.34
C ILE A 268 7.45 -10.29 -29.20
N PRO A 269 7.79 -11.02 -30.27
CA PRO A 269 8.44 -12.33 -30.13
C PRO A 269 9.72 -12.28 -29.30
N ASN A 270 10.57 -11.25 -29.52
CA ASN A 270 11.83 -11.10 -28.79
C ASN A 270 11.62 -10.78 -27.31
N ILE A 271 10.61 -9.95 -27.00
CA ILE A 271 10.25 -9.62 -25.61
C ILE A 271 9.70 -10.86 -24.89
N LEU A 272 8.82 -11.63 -25.55
CA LEU A 272 8.28 -12.88 -25.01
C LEU A 272 9.40 -13.92 -24.74
N LEU A 273 10.35 -14.07 -25.67
CA LEU A 273 11.52 -14.92 -25.49
C LEU A 273 12.39 -14.45 -24.31
N ALA A 274 12.62 -13.14 -24.17
CA ALA A 274 13.36 -12.58 -23.05
C ALA A 274 12.67 -12.85 -21.71
N LEU A 275 11.34 -12.71 -21.64
CA LEU A 275 10.54 -13.03 -20.46
C LEU A 275 10.64 -14.51 -20.09
N GLN A 276 10.52 -15.41 -21.08
CA GLN A 276 10.69 -16.84 -20.87
C GLN A 276 12.11 -17.18 -20.38
N ASN A 277 13.15 -16.68 -21.05
CA ASN A 277 14.55 -16.99 -20.69
C ASN A 277 14.97 -16.42 -19.33
N ASN A 278 14.52 -15.22 -18.97
CA ASN A 278 14.78 -14.65 -17.65
C ASN A 278 14.11 -15.48 -16.55
N ASN A 279 12.91 -16.00 -16.80
CA ASN A 279 12.23 -16.90 -15.88
C ASN A 279 12.92 -18.27 -15.80
N VAL A 280 13.32 -18.87 -16.93
CA VAL A 280 14.06 -20.15 -16.97
C VAL A 280 15.37 -20.05 -16.19
N LYS A 281 16.18 -19.01 -16.42
CA LYS A 281 17.42 -18.78 -15.64
C LYS A 281 17.13 -18.64 -14.15
N LYS A 282 16.02 -18.00 -13.77
CA LYS A 282 15.62 -17.85 -12.38
C LYS A 282 15.22 -19.19 -11.75
N VAL A 283 14.52 -20.05 -12.51
CA VAL A 283 14.18 -21.42 -12.08
C VAL A 283 15.44 -22.27 -11.89
N GLU A 284 16.37 -22.24 -12.85
CA GLU A 284 17.63 -22.99 -12.75
C GLU A 284 18.43 -22.59 -11.51
N VAL A 285 18.54 -21.28 -11.25
CA VAL A 285 19.24 -20.75 -10.07
C VAL A 285 18.54 -21.13 -8.76
N LEU A 286 17.21 -21.25 -8.75
CA LEU A 286 16.44 -21.70 -7.59
C LEU A 286 16.50 -23.22 -7.36
N SER A 287 16.82 -23.99 -8.39
CA SER A 287 16.79 -25.46 -8.36
C SER A 287 18.11 -26.12 -7.93
N ILE A 288 19.10 -25.35 -7.47
CA ILE A 288 20.38 -25.90 -6.99
C ILE A 288 20.11 -26.69 -5.69
N PRO A 289 20.27 -28.03 -5.67
CA PRO A 289 20.19 -28.79 -4.44
C PRO A 289 21.46 -28.50 -3.63
N GLU A 290 21.31 -28.11 -2.36
CA GLU A 290 22.41 -28.20 -1.41
C GLU A 290 22.88 -29.66 -1.33
N LYS A 291 24.18 -29.87 -1.51
CA LYS A 291 24.85 -31.15 -1.27
C LYS A 291 25.13 -31.33 0.22
#